data_AF-A0A3D2NFS8-F1
#
_entry.id   AF-A0A3D2NFS8-F1
#
_cell.length_a   1.000
_cell.length_b   1.000
_cell.length_c   1.000
_cell.angle_alpha   90.00
_cell.angle_beta   90.00
_cell.angle_gamma   90.00
#
_symmetry.space_group_name_H-M   'P 1'
#
loop_
_entity.id
_entity.type
_entity.pdbx_description
1 polymer ?
#
loop_
_entity_poly.entity_id
_entity_poly.type
_entity_poly.pdbx_seq_one_letter_code
_entity_poly.pdbx_strand_id
1 'polypeptide(L)'
;MGLAAGGTLLMPTLSSSAADAAPPPDTVVQVTGDAANGFEILYADGSGLFPPTDSEALAECSEYDMRVERVRCRTEVRTWYRDLAVLQQALDWANAADD
;
A
#
# COMPACT_ATOMS: atom_id res chain seq x y z
N MET A 1 -11.26 14.94 64.90
CA MET A 1 -10.05 14.13 64.65
C MET A 1 -10.48 12.86 63.94
N GLY A 2 -9.95 12.59 62.75
CA GLY A 2 -10.22 11.39 61.97
C GLY A 2 -9.82 11.61 60.51
N LEU A 3 -8.56 11.34 60.18
CA LEU A 3 -7.96 11.54 58.86
C LEU A 3 -8.54 10.57 57.81
N ALA A 4 -8.70 11.10 56.61
CA ALA A 4 -9.00 10.39 55.37
C ALA A 4 -7.80 9.55 54.88
N ALA A 5 -8.09 8.47 54.17
CA ALA A 5 -7.13 7.82 53.26
C ALA A 5 -7.90 7.25 52.06
N GLY A 6 -8.28 8.14 51.13
CA GLY A 6 -8.76 7.75 49.80
C GLY A 6 -7.54 7.55 48.90
N GLY A 7 -7.17 6.30 48.64
CA GLY A 7 -6.07 5.96 47.75
C GLY A 7 -6.51 6.11 46.28
N THR A 8 -6.03 7.14 45.61
CA THR A 8 -6.18 7.30 44.16
C THR A 8 -5.20 6.35 43.47
N LEU A 9 -5.72 5.30 42.83
CA LEU A 9 -4.96 4.46 41.91
C LEU A 9 -4.61 5.29 40.66
N LEU A 10 -3.36 5.76 40.58
CA LEU A 10 -2.80 6.33 39.37
C LEU A 10 -2.57 5.19 38.37
N MET A 11 -3.50 4.98 37.44
CA MET A 11 -3.22 4.11 36.29
C MET A 11 -2.20 4.82 35.39
N PRO A 12 -1.05 4.18 35.09
CA PRO A 12 -0.13 4.72 34.11
C PRO A 12 -0.81 4.66 32.74
N THR A 13 -1.07 5.83 32.16
CA THR A 13 -1.41 5.94 30.74
C THR A 13 -0.15 5.60 29.97
N LEU A 14 -0.13 4.43 29.32
CA LEU A 14 0.87 4.11 28.30
C LEU A 14 0.65 5.06 27.12
N SER A 15 1.29 6.22 27.16
CA SER A 15 1.51 7.01 25.95
C SER A 15 2.46 6.22 25.07
N SER A 16 1.90 5.51 24.09
CA SER A 16 2.67 5.03 22.96
C SER A 16 3.07 6.25 22.13
N SER A 17 4.19 6.88 22.50
CA SER A 17 4.91 7.73 21.56
C SER A 17 5.53 6.79 20.54
N ALA A 18 4.75 6.42 19.52
CA ALA A 18 5.36 6.02 18.26
C ALA A 18 6.21 7.22 17.85
N ALA A 19 7.53 7.10 17.98
CA ALA A 19 8.39 8.02 17.26
C ALA A 19 7.97 7.93 15.79
N ASP A 20 7.84 9.09 15.13
CA ASP A 20 7.79 9.24 13.68
C ASP A 20 9.06 8.63 13.07
N ALA A 21 9.13 7.30 13.08
CA ALA A 21 10.16 6.57 12.39
C ALA A 21 9.82 6.70 10.91
N ALA A 22 10.74 7.29 10.15
CA ALA A 22 10.61 7.34 8.71
C ALA A 22 10.30 5.94 8.17
N PRO A 23 9.38 5.82 7.20
CA PRO A 23 9.03 4.53 6.64
C PRO A 23 10.25 3.84 6.03
N PRO A 24 10.29 2.50 6.01
CA PRO A 24 11.32 1.75 5.30
C PRO A 24 11.51 2.25 3.85
N PRO A 25 12.74 2.26 3.30
CA PRO A 25 13.04 2.77 1.95
C PRO A 25 12.13 2.23 0.84
N ASP A 26 11.74 0.96 0.93
CA ASP A 26 10.89 0.23 -0.01
C ASP A 26 9.38 0.39 0.25
N THR A 27 8.99 1.29 1.13
CA THR A 27 7.58 1.62 1.37
C THR A 27 7.01 2.37 0.18
N VAL A 28 5.90 1.89 -0.37
CA VAL A 28 5.13 2.63 -1.38
C VAL A 28 4.45 3.82 -0.70
N VAL A 29 4.70 5.03 -1.19
CA VAL A 29 4.15 6.28 -0.62
C VAL A 29 3.17 6.97 -1.56
N GLN A 30 3.28 6.71 -2.86
CA GLN A 30 2.38 7.29 -3.85
C GLN A 30 2.25 6.38 -5.06
N VAL A 31 1.05 6.36 -5.65
CA VAL A 31 0.81 5.76 -6.97
C VAL A 31 0.09 6.78 -7.84
N THR A 32 0.66 7.12 -9.00
CA THR A 32 0.06 8.07 -9.95
C THR A 32 -0.24 7.40 -11.29
N GLY A 33 -1.27 7.87 -12.00
CA GLY A 33 -1.69 7.28 -13.27
C GLY A 33 -2.71 6.15 -13.11
N ASP A 34 -2.83 5.31 -14.14
CA ASP A 34 -3.83 4.25 -14.20
C ASP A 34 -3.37 3.04 -15.03
N ALA A 35 -4.14 1.95 -14.95
CA ALA A 35 -3.83 0.69 -15.63
C ALA A 35 -3.76 0.82 -17.17
N ALA A 36 -4.56 1.70 -17.77
CA ALA A 36 -4.73 1.80 -19.21
C ALA A 36 -3.66 2.70 -19.86
N ASN A 37 -3.27 3.77 -19.17
CA ASN A 37 -2.31 4.77 -19.66
C ASN A 37 -0.90 4.58 -19.08
N GLY A 38 -0.76 3.69 -18.10
CA GLY A 38 0.47 3.49 -17.33
C GLY A 38 0.42 4.22 -16.01
N PHE A 39 1.19 3.70 -15.05
CA PHE A 39 1.24 4.26 -13.71
C PHE A 39 2.64 4.15 -13.12
N GLU A 40 2.91 5.00 -12.14
CA GLU A 40 4.15 5.03 -11.38
C GLU A 40 3.86 4.62 -9.93
N ILE A 41 4.73 3.78 -9.37
CA ILE A 41 4.80 3.48 -7.95
C ILE A 41 6.03 4.21 -7.40
N LEU A 42 5.82 5.20 -6.54
CA LEU A 42 6.89 5.94 -5.86
C LEU A 42 7.14 5.34 -4.47
N TYR A 43 8.41 5.10 -4.18
CA TYR A 43 8.88 4.59 -2.89
C TYR A 43 9.40 5.70 -1.98
N ALA A 44 9.47 5.43 -0.68
CA ALA A 44 9.93 6.38 0.34
C ALA A 44 11.38 6.85 0.13
N ASP A 45 12.23 6.05 -0.51
CA ASP A 45 13.59 6.43 -0.89
C ASP A 45 13.68 7.35 -2.12
N GLY A 46 12.53 7.66 -2.74
CA GLY A 46 12.41 8.49 -3.94
C GLY A 46 12.60 7.73 -5.25
N SER A 47 12.81 6.41 -5.22
CA SER A 47 12.83 5.59 -6.43
C SER A 47 11.41 5.37 -6.98
N GLY A 48 11.31 5.24 -8.30
CA GLY A 48 10.06 4.98 -9.00
C GLY A 48 10.12 3.66 -9.76
N LEU A 49 9.02 2.90 -9.72
CA LEU A 49 8.77 1.76 -10.60
C LEU A 49 7.67 2.13 -11.59
N PHE A 50 7.89 1.81 -12.87
CA PHE A 50 6.96 2.05 -13.98
C PHE A 50 6.55 0.72 -14.59
N PRO A 51 5.51 0.05 -14.04
CA PRO A 51 4.99 -1.16 -14.64
C PRO A 51 4.47 -0.91 -16.05
N PRO A 52 4.34 -1.96 -16.89
CA PRO A 52 3.67 -1.85 -18.18
C PRO A 52 2.22 -1.38 -18.00
N THR A 53 1.55 -1.06 -19.11
CA THR A 53 0.08 -0.94 -19.13
C THR A 53 -0.57 -2.32 -19.05
N ASP A 54 -1.87 -2.35 -18.72
CA ASP A 54 -2.66 -3.57 -18.73
C ASP A 54 -2.67 -4.24 -20.11
N SER A 55 -2.73 -3.43 -21.17
CA SER A 55 -2.71 -3.87 -22.56
C SER A 55 -1.37 -4.51 -22.95
N GLU A 56 -0.25 -3.93 -22.53
CA GLU A 56 1.09 -4.48 -22.76
C GLU A 56 1.29 -5.78 -21.96
N ALA A 57 0.93 -5.80 -20.68
CA ALA A 57 1.01 -7.01 -19.87
C ALA A 57 0.12 -8.15 -20.39
N LEU A 58 -1.07 -7.84 -20.94
CA LEU A 58 -1.94 -8.83 -21.57
C LEU A 58 -1.41 -9.32 -22.92
N ALA A 59 -0.66 -8.49 -23.65
CA ALA A 59 -0.02 -8.86 -24.90
C ALA A 59 1.08 -9.90 -24.67
N GLU A 60 1.92 -9.70 -23.64
CA GLU A 60 2.93 -10.67 -23.21
C GLU A 60 2.31 -12.04 -22.87
N CYS A 61 1.12 -12.06 -22.26
CA CYS A 61 0.42 -13.31 -21.99
C CYS A 61 0.02 -14.10 -23.25
N SER A 62 0.00 -13.51 -24.44
CA SER A 62 -0.35 -14.20 -25.68
C SER A 62 0.79 -15.04 -26.26
N GLU A 63 2.03 -14.78 -25.82
CA GLU A 63 3.25 -15.46 -26.27
C GLU A 63 3.41 -16.87 -25.66
N TYR A 64 2.70 -17.19 -24.57
CA TYR A 64 2.75 -18.54 -24.01
C TYR A 64 2.11 -19.56 -24.96
N ASP A 65 2.79 -20.67 -25.22
CA ASP A 65 2.31 -21.76 -26.08
C ASP A 65 1.14 -22.52 -25.44
N MET A 66 1.24 -22.83 -24.15
CA MET A 66 0.25 -23.65 -23.48
C MET A 66 -0.96 -22.83 -23.03
N ARG A 67 -2.16 -23.34 -23.33
CA ARG A 67 -3.42 -22.68 -22.96
C ARG A 67 -3.53 -22.41 -21.45
N VAL A 68 -3.02 -23.33 -20.63
CA VAL A 68 -3.06 -23.18 -19.16
C VAL A 68 -2.18 -22.01 -18.69
N GLU A 69 -1.01 -21.83 -19.30
CA GLU A 69 -0.09 -20.73 -18.98
C GLU A 69 -0.68 -19.38 -19.39
N ARG A 70 -1.26 -19.29 -20.59
CA ARG A 70 -1.97 -18.08 -21.04
C ARG A 70 -3.08 -17.67 -20.08
N VAL A 71 -3.92 -18.62 -19.64
CA VAL A 71 -5.03 -18.34 -18.71
C VAL A 71 -4.48 -17.89 -17.36
N ARG A 72 -3.44 -18.55 -16.86
CA ARG A 72 -2.77 -18.18 -15.61
C ARG A 72 -2.23 -16.75 -15.68
N CYS A 73 -1.41 -16.45 -16.70
CA CYS A 73 -0.86 -15.11 -16.90
C CYS A 73 -1.95 -14.04 -16.96
N ARG A 74 -3.00 -14.25 -17.77
CA ARG A 74 -4.11 -13.28 -17.88
C ARG A 74 -4.85 -13.08 -16.56
N THR A 75 -4.95 -14.12 -15.73
CA THR A 75 -5.59 -14.04 -14.42
C THR A 75 -4.71 -13.27 -13.44
N GLU A 76 -3.41 -13.53 -13.42
CA GLU A 76 -2.43 -12.82 -12.61
C GLU A 76 -2.42 -11.32 -12.98
N VAL A 77 -2.31 -11.00 -14.27
CA VAL A 77 -2.37 -9.62 -14.79
C VAL A 77 -3.66 -8.92 -14.35
N ARG A 78 -4.83 -9.52 -14.63
CA ARG A 78 -6.12 -8.92 -14.26
C ARG A 78 -6.28 -8.69 -12.76
N THR A 79 -5.77 -9.62 -11.95
CA THR A 79 -5.85 -9.49 -10.49
C THR A 79 -4.98 -8.32 -10.03
N TRP A 80 -3.75 -8.27 -10.52
CA TRP A 80 -2.80 -7.23 -10.15
C TRP A 80 -3.32 -5.81 -10.50
N TYR A 81 -3.82 -5.60 -11.71
CA TYR A 81 -4.38 -4.29 -12.10
C TYR A 81 -5.72 -3.96 -11.43
N ARG A 82 -6.55 -4.96 -11.09
CA ARG A 82 -7.77 -4.73 -10.30
C ARG A 82 -7.44 -4.19 -8.91
N ASP A 83 -6.37 -4.70 -8.31
CA ASP A 83 -5.96 -4.35 -6.96
C ASP A 83 -5.23 -2.99 -6.89
N LEU A 84 -4.88 -2.39 -8.05
CA LEU A 84 -4.31 -1.04 -8.14
C LEU A 84 -5.20 0.01 -7.47
N ALA A 85 -6.51 -0.01 -7.76
CA ALA A 85 -7.45 0.95 -7.18
C ALA A 85 -7.57 0.81 -5.66
N VAL A 86 -7.40 -0.43 -5.15
CA VAL A 86 -7.39 -0.71 -3.70
C VAL A 86 -6.13 -0.13 -3.06
N LEU A 87 -4.97 -0.29 -3.70
CA LEU A 87 -3.72 0.31 -3.24
C LEU A 87 -3.80 1.84 -3.20
N GLN A 88 -4.29 2.47 -4.27
CA GLN A 88 -4.47 3.93 -4.32
C GLN A 88 -5.39 4.41 -3.19
N GLN A 89 -6.53 3.76 -2.98
CA GLN A 89 -7.44 4.09 -1.88
C GLN A 89 -6.79 3.92 -0.50
N ALA A 90 -5.98 2.88 -0.30
CA ALA A 90 -5.28 2.66 0.95
C ALA A 90 -4.24 3.77 1.23
N LEU A 91 -3.54 4.23 0.20
CA LEU A 91 -2.59 5.34 0.29
C LEU A 91 -3.31 6.66 0.59
N ASP A 92 -4.43 6.93 -0.09
CA ASP A 92 -5.25 8.12 0.19
C ASP A 92 -5.72 8.15 1.66
N TRP A 93 -6.15 7.00 2.19
CA TRP A 93 -6.55 6.88 3.59
C TRP A 93 -5.39 7.10 4.56
N ALA A 94 -4.22 6.53 4.26
CA ALA A 94 -3.03 6.68 5.09
C ALA A 94 -2.57 8.14 5.13
N ASN A 95 -2.47 8.79 3.97
CA ASN A 95 -2.03 10.18 3.86
C ASN A 95 -3.02 11.17 4.49
N ALA A 96 -4.33 10.88 4.46
CA ALA A 96 -5.35 11.71 5.11
C ALA A 96 -5.31 11.63 6.64
N ALA A 97 -4.67 10.61 7.23
CA ALA A 97 -4.49 10.48 8.67
C ALA A 97 -3.30 11.28 9.20
N ASP A 98 -2.46 11.80 8.31
CA ASP A 98 -1.25 12.59 8.63
C ASP A 98 -1.52 14.12 8.61
N ASP A 99 -2.72 14.57 8.23
CA ASP A 99 -3.20 15.97 8.24
C ASP A 99 -3.92 16.35 9.55
#